data_AF-A0A2N2Z2G0-F1
#
_entry.id   AF-A0A2N2Z2G0-F1
#
_cell.length_a   1.000
_cell.length_b   1.000
_cell.length_c   1.000
_cell.angle_alpha   90.00
_cell.angle_beta   90.00
_cell.angle_gamma   90.00
#
_symmetry.space_group_name_H-M   'P 1'
#
loop_
_entity.id
_entity.type
_entity.pdbx_description
1 polymer ?
#
loop_
_entity_poly.entity_id
_entity_poly.type
_entity_poly.pdbx_seq_one_letter_code
_entity_poly.pdbx_strand_id
1 'polypeptide(L)'
;MTDQKHTVVWDNCLQIIQDNIPPSSFKTWFDPIKAVKFYNSILTIEVPSDFFREYLEEHFIELIGKTLRRVVGRDAKLEYNVRVVSNEDAVTLPQQGTQELTNKSVPFPNQAGTFANPFVIPGLQQRQIDPQLNP
;
A
#
# COMPACT_ATOMS: atom_id res chain seq x y z
N MET A 1 26.76 5.99 21.20
CA MET A 1 25.67 6.37 22.12
C MET A 1 24.67 7.35 21.47
N THR A 2 24.45 7.28 20.15
CA THR A 2 23.61 8.24 19.40
C THR A 2 22.18 7.72 19.16
N ASP A 3 21.94 6.47 19.50
CA ASP A 3 20.73 5.72 19.15
C ASP A 3 19.51 6.08 19.99
N GLN A 4 19.65 6.70 21.17
CA GLN A 4 18.48 6.97 22.02
C GLN A 4 17.87 8.36 21.83
N LYS A 5 18.62 9.28 21.20
CA LYS A 5 18.19 10.69 21.11
C LYS A 5 17.02 10.87 20.14
N HIS A 6 16.98 10.09 19.07
CA HIS A 6 15.89 10.14 18.09
C HIS A 6 14.56 9.65 18.70
N THR A 7 14.60 8.59 19.52
CA THR A 7 13.43 8.04 20.20
C THR A 7 12.84 9.05 21.17
N VAL A 8 13.68 9.68 22.00
CA VAL A 8 13.22 10.68 22.97
C VAL A 8 12.61 11.90 22.27
N VAL A 9 13.24 12.41 21.21
CA VAL A 9 12.70 13.55 20.46
C VAL A 9 11.34 13.21 19.86
N TRP A 10 11.22 12.04 19.23
CA TRP A 10 9.97 11.62 18.61
C TRP A 10 8.87 11.35 19.63
N ASP A 11 9.18 10.71 20.77
CA ASP A 11 8.23 10.50 21.87
C ASP A 11 7.66 11.83 22.40
N ASN A 12 8.52 12.82 22.59
CA ASN A 12 8.09 14.17 22.96
C ASN A 12 7.20 14.80 21.87
N CYS A 13 7.49 14.56 20.59
CA CYS A 13 6.61 14.99 19.50
C CYS A 13 5.26 14.27 19.53
N LEU A 14 5.25 12.96 19.75
CA LEU A 14 4.03 12.15 19.81
C LEU A 14 3.11 12.60 20.94
N GLN A 15 3.64 12.93 22.12
CA GLN A 15 2.85 13.46 23.24
C GLN A 15 2.11 14.76 22.87
N ILE A 16 2.78 15.66 22.16
CA ILE A 16 2.18 16.94 21.74
C ILE A 16 1.15 16.68 20.62
N ILE A 17 1.49 15.83 19.65
CA ILE A 17 0.59 15.49 18.53
C ILE A 17 -0.69 14.84 19.07
N GLN A 18 -0.57 13.90 20.01
CA GLN A 18 -1.70 13.20 20.63
C GLN A 18 -2.70 14.16 21.31
N ASP A 19 -2.21 15.25 21.89
CA ASP A 19 -3.07 16.28 22.51
C ASP A 19 -3.80 17.14 21.46
N ASN A 20 -3.26 17.25 20.25
CA ASN A 20 -3.76 18.13 19.19
C ASN A 20 -4.68 17.43 18.18
N ILE A 21 -4.77 16.11 18.19
CA ILE A 21 -5.56 15.34 17.22
C ILE A 21 -6.46 14.30 17.91
N PRO A 22 -7.58 13.91 17.29
CA PRO A 22 -8.41 12.84 17.85
C PRO A 22 -7.64 11.51 17.96
N PRO A 23 -7.91 10.72 19.02
CA PRO A 23 -7.15 9.50 19.31
C PRO A 23 -7.25 8.45 18.19
N SER A 24 -8.36 8.41 17.44
CA SER A 24 -8.54 7.53 16.30
C SER A 24 -7.55 7.83 15.16
N SER A 25 -7.29 9.12 14.89
CA SER A 25 -6.32 9.53 13.87
C SER A 25 -4.89 9.27 14.35
N PHE A 26 -4.61 9.54 15.62
CA PHE A 26 -3.30 9.23 16.20
C PHE A 26 -2.93 7.76 16.08
N LYS A 27 -3.84 6.87 16.49
CA LYS A 27 -3.59 5.43 16.46
C LYS A 27 -3.43 4.87 15.04
N THR A 28 -4.11 5.45 14.06
CA THR A 28 -4.02 4.99 12.67
C THR A 28 -2.72 5.45 12.01
N TRP A 29 -2.38 6.73 12.18
CA TRP A 29 -1.32 7.36 11.40
C TRP A 29 0.01 7.41 12.13
N PHE A 30 0.04 7.66 13.44
CA PHE A 30 1.29 7.92 14.19
C PHE A 30 1.81 6.71 14.96
N ASP A 31 0.94 5.79 15.40
CA ASP A 31 1.33 4.54 16.07
C ASP A 31 2.31 3.66 15.26
N PRO A 32 2.12 3.44 13.94
CA PRO A 32 3.07 2.63 13.17
C PRO A 32 4.38 3.38 12.82
N ILE A 33 4.49 4.68 13.11
CA ILE A 33 5.63 5.51 12.73
C ILE A 33 6.71 5.45 13.80
N LYS A 34 7.94 5.18 13.38
CA LYS A 34 9.10 5.12 14.27
C LYS A 34 10.18 6.07 13.81
N ALA A 35 10.81 6.77 14.74
CA ALA A 35 12.02 7.52 14.43
C ALA A 35 13.18 6.54 14.20
N VAL A 36 13.90 6.72 13.09
CA VAL A 36 15.05 5.89 12.71
C VAL A 36 16.35 6.61 13.01
N LYS A 37 16.37 7.92 12.77
CA LYS A 37 17.60 8.71 12.85
C LYS A 37 17.29 10.13 13.25
N PHE A 38 18.19 10.70 14.04
CA PHE A 38 18.18 12.12 14.35
C PHE A 38 19.60 12.66 14.23
N TYR A 39 19.83 13.55 13.28
CA TYR A 39 21.14 14.13 13.01
C TYR A 39 21.01 15.56 12.51
N ASN A 40 21.82 16.47 13.06
CA ASN A 40 21.87 17.88 12.62
C ASN A 40 20.49 18.56 12.56
N SER A 41 19.65 18.34 13.56
CA SER A 41 18.26 18.81 13.63
C SER A 41 17.31 18.23 12.58
N ILE A 42 17.74 17.21 11.85
CA ILE A 42 16.92 16.45 10.90
C ILE A 42 16.45 15.17 11.60
N LEU A 43 15.14 15.00 11.71
CA LEU A 43 14.51 13.78 12.22
C LEU A 43 14.01 12.95 11.03
N THR A 44 14.56 11.75 10.87
CA THR A 44 14.11 10.77 9.89
C THR A 44 13.13 9.82 10.55
N ILE A 45 11.90 9.77 10.03
CA ILE A 45 10.84 8.86 10.48
C ILE A 45 10.58 7.78 9.44
N GLU A 46 10.32 6.57 9.90
CA GLU A 46 9.93 5.45 9.08
C GLU A 46 8.42 5.36 8.98
N VAL A 47 7.91 5.27 7.75
CA VAL A 47 6.50 5.05 7.44
C VAL A 47 6.34 3.74 6.66
N PRO A 48 5.22 3.01 6.83
CA PRO A 48 5.04 1.69 6.22
C PRO A 48 4.70 1.72 4.73
N SER A 49 4.25 2.86 4.19
CA SER A 49 3.87 3.03 2.78
C SER A 49 3.97 4.49 2.37
N ASP A 50 4.09 4.76 1.07
CA ASP A 50 4.14 6.14 0.55
C ASP A 50 2.81 6.87 0.80
N PHE A 51 1.68 6.16 0.82
CA PHE A 51 0.38 6.73 1.18
C PHE A 51 0.36 7.35 2.59
N PHE A 52 1.12 6.78 3.54
CA PHE A 52 1.26 7.40 4.87
C PHE A 52 1.96 8.74 4.80
N ARG A 53 3.04 8.82 4.01
CA ARG A 53 3.76 10.07 3.80
C ARG A 53 2.84 11.12 3.18
N GLU A 54 2.14 10.80 2.10
CA GLU A 54 1.25 11.75 1.42
C GLU A 54 0.17 12.28 2.38
N TYR A 55 -0.51 11.39 3.11
CA TYR A 55 -1.54 11.80 4.05
C TYR A 55 -1.01 12.67 5.20
N LEU A 56 0.18 12.36 5.72
CA LEU A 56 0.85 13.19 6.73
C LEU A 56 1.23 14.56 6.17
N GLU A 57 1.72 14.61 4.93
CA GLU A 57 2.07 15.86 4.25
C GLU A 57 0.82 16.74 4.02
N GLU A 58 -0.32 16.16 3.65
CA GLU A 58 -1.54 16.93 3.40
C GLU A 58 -2.22 17.41 4.70
N HIS A 59 -2.34 16.54 5.71
CA HIS A 59 -3.16 16.84 6.89
C HIS A 59 -2.37 17.24 8.13
N PHE A 60 -1.13 16.76 8.28
CA PHE A 60 -0.38 16.86 9.54
C PHE A 60 0.95 17.59 9.43
N ILE A 61 1.39 18.01 8.24
CA ILE A 61 2.70 18.65 8.05
C ILE A 61 2.88 19.89 8.91
N GLU A 62 1.83 20.71 9.03
CA GLU A 62 1.85 21.91 9.86
C GLU A 62 1.99 21.57 11.34
N LEU A 63 1.25 20.55 11.80
CA LEU A 63 1.28 20.11 13.20
C LEU A 63 2.65 19.51 13.54
N ILE A 64 3.15 18.62 12.69
CA ILE A 64 4.46 17.99 12.87
C ILE A 64 5.56 19.06 12.82
N GLY A 65 5.52 19.98 11.86
CA GLY A 65 6.49 21.07 11.75
C GLY A 65 6.50 21.97 12.99
N LYS A 66 5.32 22.38 13.49
CA LYS A 66 5.20 23.17 14.73
C LYS A 66 5.76 22.42 15.94
N THR A 67 5.42 21.15 16.05
CA THR A 67 5.83 20.29 17.17
C THR A 67 7.33 20.03 17.16
N LEU A 68 7.87 19.68 15.99
CA LEU A 68 9.30 19.43 15.81
C LEU A 68 10.13 20.68 16.09
N ARG A 69 9.66 21.85 15.64
CA ARG A 69 10.32 23.13 15.91
C ARG A 69 10.32 23.48 17.40
N ARG A 70 9.30 23.05 18.15
CA ARG A 70 9.19 23.24 19.59
C ARG A 70 10.14 22.32 20.37
N VAL A 71 10.28 21.07 19.96
CA VAL A 71 11.11 20.07 20.65
C VAL A 71 12.60 20.21 20.29
N VAL A 72 12.92 20.38 19.01
CA VAL A 72 14.30 20.40 18.49
C VAL A 72 14.85 21.82 18.37
N GLY A 73 14.03 22.76 17.93
CA GLY A 73 14.43 24.15 17.72
C GLY A 73 14.13 24.67 16.31
N ARG A 74 14.56 25.90 16.01
CA ARG A 74 14.15 26.64 14.80
C ARG A 74 14.55 26.00 13.47
N ASP A 75 15.64 25.22 13.45
CA ASP A 75 16.24 24.61 12.26
C ASP A 75 15.79 23.15 12.04
N ALA A 76 14.73 22.74 12.72
CA ALA A 76 14.27 21.36 12.66
C ALA A 76 13.70 21.00 11.28
N LYS A 77 14.12 19.85 10.75
CA LYS A 77 13.62 19.30 9.47
C LYS A 77 13.12 17.88 9.69
N LEU A 78 12.08 17.52 8.93
CA LEU A 78 11.53 16.18 8.91
C LEU A 78 11.90 15.49 7.61
N GLU A 79 12.29 14.23 7.69
CA GLU A 79 12.60 13.39 6.54
C GLU A 79 11.82 12.07 6.65
N TYR A 80 11.30 11.58 5.54
CA TYR A 80 10.52 10.34 5.49
C TYR A 80 11.34 9.21 4.91
N ASN A 81 11.29 8.05 5.54
CA ASN A 81 11.82 6.81 5.03
C ASN A 81 10.66 5.82 4.86
N VAL A 82 10.34 5.48 3.61
CA VAL A 82 9.31 4.47 3.34
C VAL A 82 9.94 3.10 3.50
N ARG A 83 9.53 2.35 4.53
CA ARG A 83 9.86 0.93 4.62
C ARG A 83 9.05 0.22 3.56
N VAL A 84 9.70 -0.13 2.46
CA VAL A 84 9.12 -1.05 1.48
C VAL A 84 9.02 -2.40 2.17
N VAL A 85 7.83 -2.74 2.66
CA VAL A 85 7.53 -4.13 3.00
C VAL A 85 7.41 -4.81 1.64
N SER A 86 8.53 -5.27 1.10
CA SER A 86 8.52 -6.30 0.09
C SER A 86 7.82 -7.48 0.77
N ASN A 87 6.52 -7.62 0.55
CA ASN A 87 5.88 -8.92 0.65
C ASN A 87 6.51 -9.76 -0.47
N GLU A 88 7.74 -10.21 -0.21
CA GLU A 88 8.46 -11.26 -0.93
C GLU A 88 8.10 -12.63 -0.36
N ASP A 89 6.93 -12.77 0.28
CA ASP A 89 6.08 -13.86 -0.16
C ASP A 89 5.87 -13.62 -1.65
N ALA A 90 6.80 -14.17 -2.43
CA ALA A 90 6.53 -14.57 -3.78
C ALA A 90 5.15 -15.23 -3.69
N VAL A 91 4.13 -14.49 -4.11
CA VAL A 91 3.06 -15.10 -4.87
C VAL A 91 3.84 -15.69 -6.03
N THR A 92 4.29 -16.92 -5.79
CA THR A 92 4.59 -17.87 -6.82
C THR A 92 3.22 -18.04 -7.44
N LEU A 93 2.81 -17.07 -8.27
CA LEU A 93 2.01 -17.43 -9.42
C LEU A 93 2.86 -18.55 -10.01
N PRO A 94 2.38 -19.80 -10.04
CA PRO A 94 3.07 -20.79 -10.83
C PRO A 94 3.17 -20.14 -12.20
N GLN A 95 4.38 -19.75 -12.58
CA GLN A 95 4.71 -19.45 -13.94
C GLN A 95 4.52 -20.78 -14.65
N GLN A 96 3.28 -21.10 -15.01
CA GLN A 96 2.99 -22.07 -16.02
C GLN A 96 3.53 -21.44 -17.28
N GLY A 97 4.80 -21.77 -17.57
CA GLY A 97 5.53 -21.23 -18.70
C GLY A 97 4.69 -21.32 -19.94
N THR A 98 4.72 -20.25 -20.73
CA THR A 98 4.27 -20.15 -22.12
C THR A 98 3.38 -21.31 -22.58
N GLN A 99 2.18 -21.42 -22.01
CA GLN A 99 1.16 -22.25 -22.60
C GLN A 99 0.35 -21.29 -23.45
N GLU A 100 0.53 -21.42 -24.76
CA GLU A 100 -0.34 -20.86 -25.77
C GLU A 100 -1.77 -20.79 -25.26
N LEU A 101 -2.43 -19.66 -25.49
CA LEU A 101 -3.87 -19.50 -25.31
C LEU A 101 -4.58 -20.43 -26.31
N THR A 102 -4.51 -21.74 -26.10
CA THR A 102 -5.31 -22.69 -26.83
C THR A 102 -6.71 -22.62 -26.25
N ASN A 103 -7.62 -22.14 -27.08
CA ASN A 103 -9.02 -22.00 -26.74
C ASN A 103 -9.58 -23.40 -26.45
N LYS A 104 -9.63 -23.79 -25.17
CA LYS A 104 -10.33 -24.99 -24.75
C LYS A 104 -11.81 -24.78 -25.04
N SER A 105 -12.26 -25.29 -26.16
CA SER A 105 -13.69 -25.50 -26.40
C SER A 105 -14.21 -26.41 -25.29
N VAL A 106 -15.01 -25.84 -24.41
CA VAL A 106 -15.72 -26.56 -23.35
C VAL A 106 -16.75 -27.49 -24.01
N PRO A 107 -16.74 -28.80 -23.73
CA PRO A 107 -17.83 -29.66 -24.14
C PRO A 107 -19.10 -29.22 -23.40
N PHE A 108 -20.16 -28.93 -24.14
CA PHE A 108 -21.49 -28.70 -23.56
C PHE A 108 -21.93 -29.97 -22.84
N PRO A 109 -22.22 -29.95 -21.53
CA PRO A 109 -22.98 -31.02 -20.92
C PRO A 109 -24.39 -30.97 -21.50
N ASN A 110 -24.82 -32.06 -22.13
CA ASN A 110 -26.15 -32.21 -22.68
C ASN A 110 -27.17 -32.32 -21.53
N GLN A 111 -27.51 -31.18 -20.91
CA GLN A 111 -28.47 -31.12 -19.82
C GLN A 111 -29.88 -31.06 -20.41
N ALA A 112 -30.47 -32.24 -20.57
CA ALA A 112 -31.91 -32.36 -20.64
C ALA A 112 -32.48 -31.93 -19.28
N GLY A 113 -33.08 -30.74 -19.23
CA GLY A 113 -33.91 -30.31 -18.11
C GLY A 113 -33.42 -29.06 -17.38
N THR A 114 -34.24 -28.02 -17.50
CA THR A 114 -34.35 -26.87 -16.59
C THR A 114 -33.29 -25.78 -16.74
N PHE A 115 -33.69 -24.76 -17.50
CA PHE A 115 -33.06 -23.46 -17.63
C PHE A 115 -32.85 -22.78 -16.27
N ALA A 116 -31.65 -22.25 -16.02
CA ALA A 116 -31.43 -20.93 -15.43
C ALA A 116 -29.93 -20.55 -15.45
N ASN A 117 -29.39 -20.28 -16.64
CA ASN A 117 -28.17 -19.48 -16.77
C ASN A 117 -28.53 -18.19 -17.51
N PRO A 118 -28.54 -17.00 -16.86
CA PRO A 118 -29.03 -15.75 -17.46
C PRO A 118 -28.07 -15.14 -18.50
N PHE A 119 -26.92 -15.77 -18.73
CA PHE A 119 -25.92 -15.34 -19.72
C PHE A 119 -25.88 -16.20 -20.99
N VAL A 120 -26.73 -17.23 -21.11
CA VAL A 120 -26.84 -17.99 -22.37
C VAL A 120 -28.00 -17.45 -23.19
N ILE A 121 -27.69 -16.76 -24.28
CA ILE A 121 -28.66 -16.30 -25.28
C ILE A 121 -29.05 -17.53 -26.10
N PRO A 122 -30.29 -18.03 -26.02
CA PRO A 122 -30.71 -19.19 -26.81
C PRO A 122 -30.76 -18.77 -28.29
N GLY A 123 -29.89 -19.35 -29.13
CA GLY A 123 -29.95 -19.16 -30.59
C GLY A 123 -28.65 -18.76 -31.30
N LEU A 124 -27.53 -18.56 -30.60
CA LEU A 124 -26.25 -18.32 -31.27
C LEU A 124 -25.56 -19.66 -31.59
N GLN A 125 -25.63 -20.07 -32.86
CA GLN A 125 -24.81 -21.16 -33.38
C GLN A 125 -23.36 -20.67 -33.46
N GLN A 126 -22.47 -21.28 -32.67
CA GLN A 126 -21.02 -21.03 -32.76
C GLN A 126 -20.52 -21.45 -34.14
N ARG A 127 -20.42 -20.50 -35.08
CA ARG A 127 -19.65 -20.73 -36.31
C ARG A 127 -18.20 -20.89 -35.91
N GLN A 128 -17.66 -22.09 -36.09
CA GLN A 128 -16.22 -22.30 -36.06
C GLN A 128 -15.62 -21.48 -37.21
N ILE A 129 -14.81 -20.49 -36.87
CA ILE A 129 -14.08 -19.68 -37.83
C ILE A 129 -12.65 -20.19 -37.78
N ASP A 130 -12.19 -20.90 -38.81
CA ASP A 130 -10.82 -21.37 -38.93
C ASP A 130 -9.89 -20.19 -39.23
N PRO A 131 -8.99 -19.79 -38.31
CA PRO A 131 -8.01 -18.74 -38.57
C PRO A 131 -6.85 -19.34 -39.36
N GLN A 132 -6.94 -19.32 -40.69
CA GLN A 132 -5.82 -19.65 -41.58
C GLN A 132 -4.85 -18.47 -41.73
N LEU A 133 -4.04 -18.20 -40.72
CA LEU A 133 -2.79 -17.47 -40.92
C LEU A 133 -1.62 -18.47 -40.93
N ASN A 134 -1.14 -18.79 -42.13
CA ASN A 134 0.13 -19.48 -42.32
C ASN A 134 1.27 -18.43 -42.26
N PRO A 135 2.44 -18.75 -41.65
CA PRO A 135 3.56 -17.82 -41.43
C PRO A 135 4.22 -17.29 -42.70
#